data_AF-T1G7Z2-F1
#
_entry.id   AF-T1G7Z2-F1
#
_cell.length_a   1.000
_cell.length_b   1.000
_cell.length_c   1.000
_cell.angle_alpha   90.00
_cell.angle_beta   90.00
_cell.angle_gamma   90.00
#
_symmetry.space_group_name_H-M   'P 1'
#
loop_
_entity.id
_entity.type
_entity.pdbx_description
1 polymer ?
#
loop_
_entity_poly.entity_id
_entity_poly.type
_entity_poly.pdbx_seq_one_letter_code
_entity_poly.pdbx_strand_id
1 'polypeptide(L)' 'MGHENIWCSHPKKYGQGSRRCRVCSNRHGLIRKYGLNMCRQCFRQYAGEIGFKKVFLICLSNG' A
#
# COMPACT_ATOMS: atom_id res chain seq x y z
N MET A 1 20.92 -30.29 -12.30
CA MET A 1 19.51 -30.14 -11.87
C MET A 1 19.39 -29.63 -10.41
N GLY A 2 20.26 -28.73 -9.94
CA GLY A 2 20.20 -28.21 -8.55
C GLY A 2 19.51 -26.85 -8.41
N HIS A 3 19.28 -26.14 -9.52
CA HIS A 3 18.73 -24.78 -9.54
C HIS A 3 17.22 -24.71 -9.20
N GLU A 4 16.47 -25.77 -9.49
CA GLU A 4 15.01 -25.77 -9.35
C GLU A 4 14.55 -25.62 -7.88
N ASN A 5 15.34 -26.16 -6.95
CA ASN A 5 15.00 -26.25 -5.53
C ASN A 5 15.38 -24.98 -4.75
N ILE A 6 16.18 -24.09 -5.38
CA ILE A 6 16.78 -22.92 -4.72
C ILE A 6 15.97 -21.65 -5.01
N TRP A 7 15.24 -21.63 -6.13
CA TRP A 7 14.48 -20.47 -6.55
C TRP A 7 13.30 -20.19 -5.62
N CYS A 8 13.23 -18.95 -5.08
CA CYS A 8 12.21 -18.54 -4.11
C CYS A 8 12.08 -19.45 -2.86
N SER A 9 13.16 -20.15 -2.48
CA SER A 9 13.20 -21.06 -1.33
C SER A 9 12.88 -20.40 0.02
N HIS A 10 13.24 -19.11 0.18
CA HIS A 10 12.97 -18.40 1.43
C HIS A 10 11.47 -18.09 1.60
N PRO A 11 10.83 -18.52 2.71
CA PRO A 11 9.41 -18.28 2.95
C PRO A 11 9.10 -16.79 3.08
N LYS A 12 8.11 -16.32 2.32
CA LYS A 12 7.66 -14.91 2.30
C LYS A 12 6.35 -14.72 3.06
N LYS A 13 6.22 -15.32 4.24
CA LYS A 13 4.98 -15.24 5.06
C LYS A 13 4.82 -13.88 5.75
N TYR A 14 5.92 -13.19 6.06
CA TYR A 14 5.94 -11.94 6.82
C TYR A 14 6.98 -10.93 6.29
N GLY A 15 7.02 -9.74 6.89
CA GLY A 15 7.92 -8.64 6.49
C GLY A 15 7.47 -7.89 5.23
N GLN A 16 8.30 -6.97 4.76
CA GLN A 16 8.00 -6.11 3.61
C GLN A 16 7.89 -6.90 2.29
N GLY A 17 8.70 -7.94 2.12
CA GLY A 17 8.71 -8.79 0.93
C GLY A 17 7.47 -9.68 0.76
N SER A 18 6.71 -9.91 1.84
CA SER A 18 5.50 -10.76 1.83
C SER A 18 4.30 -10.10 1.18
N ARG A 19 4.26 -8.76 1.16
CA ARG A 19 3.09 -8.00 0.74
C ARG A 19 3.44 -7.11 -0.44
N ARG A 20 2.46 -6.91 -1.30
CA ARG A 20 2.56 -6.02 -2.47
C ARG A 20 1.28 -5.20 -2.59
N CYS A 21 1.40 -4.03 -3.20
CA CYS A 21 0.26 -3.22 -3.57
C CYS A 21 -0.68 -4.00 -4.48
N ARG A 22 -1.98 -3.92 -4.22
CA ARG A 22 -3.01 -4.55 -5.06
C ARG A 22 -3.07 -4.03 -6.50
N VAL A 23 -2.66 -2.78 -6.72
CA VAL A 23 -2.73 -2.11 -8.03
C VAL A 23 -1.40 -2.23 -8.79
N CYS A 24 -0.32 -1.65 -8.24
CA CYS A 24 0.95 -1.53 -8.96
C CYS A 24 1.98 -2.63 -8.63
N SER A 25 1.62 -3.60 -7.77
CA SER A 25 2.55 -4.64 -7.28
C SER A 25 3.83 -4.14 -6.57
N ASN A 26 3.96 -2.84 -6.33
CA ASN A 26 5.08 -2.27 -5.58
C ASN A 26 5.02 -2.72 -4.10
N ARG A 27 6.19 -2.98 -3.50
CA ARG A 27 6.34 -3.38 -2.09
C ARG A 27 6.61 -2.19 -1.16
N HIS A 28 6.93 -1.03 -1.72
CA HIS A 28 7.27 0.16 -0.94
C HIS A 28 6.04 1.03 -0.66
N GLY A 29 6.04 1.69 0.50
CA GLY A 29 5.01 2.67 0.86
C GLY A 29 3.59 2.09 0.90
N LEU A 30 3.46 0.84 1.35
CA LEU A 30 2.18 0.14 1.43
C LEU A 30 1.36 0.63 2.64
N ILE A 31 0.19 1.18 2.37
CA ILE A 31 -0.82 1.52 3.38
C ILE A 31 -1.56 0.24 3.76
N ARG A 32 -1.39 -0.17 5.00
CA ARG A 32 -1.94 -1.43 5.56
C ARG A 32 -3.18 -1.22 6.44
N LYS A 33 -3.51 0.03 6.75
CA LYS A 33 -4.65 0.37 7.61
C LYS A 33 -5.96 0.00 6.90
N TYR A 34 -6.94 -0.45 7.69
CA TYR A 34 -8.28 -0.81 7.22
C TYR A 34 -8.30 -1.90 6.12
N GLY A 35 -7.23 -2.70 5.98
CA GLY A 35 -7.17 -3.77 4.99
C GLY A 35 -7.01 -3.31 3.53
N LEU A 36 -6.69 -2.03 3.28
CA LEU A 36 -6.56 -1.46 1.92
C LEU A 36 -5.47 -2.14 1.09
N ASN A 37 -4.28 -2.37 1.68
CA ASN A 37 -3.11 -2.97 1.01
C ASN A 37 -2.76 -2.29 -0.33
N MET A 38 -2.77 -0.95 -0.34
CA MET A 38 -2.45 -0.12 -1.50
C MET A 38 -1.21 0.74 -1.26
N CYS A 39 -0.47 1.05 -2.32
CA CYS A 39 0.67 1.95 -2.24
C CYS A 39 0.21 3.41 -2.00
N ARG A 40 1.02 4.26 -1.37
CA ARG A 40 0.64 5.68 -1.12
C ARG A 40 0.30 6.48 -2.38
N GLN A 41 0.93 6.18 -3.52
CA GLN A 41 0.64 6.83 -4.80
C GLN A 41 -0.73 6.39 -5.34
N CYS A 42 -0.95 5.07 -5.33
CA CYS A 42 -2.19 4.41 -5.73
C CYS A 42 -3.36 4.91 -4.89
N PHE A 43 -3.17 4.99 -3.57
CA PHE A 43 -4.19 5.48 -2.66
C PHE A 43 -4.62 6.91 -2.99
N ARG A 44 -3.70 7.80 -3.36
CA ARG A 44 -4.05 9.17 -3.74
C ARG A 44 -4.87 9.26 -5.03
N GLN A 45 -4.65 8.33 -5.97
CA GLN A 45 -5.43 8.26 -7.22
C GLN A 45 -6.86 7.79 -6.94
N TYR A 46 -7.02 6.73 -6.13
CA TYR A 46 -8.33 6.12 -5.86
C TYR A 46 -9.04 6.65 -4.60
N ALA A 47 -8.44 7.57 -3.83
CA ALA A 47 -9.00 8.05 -2.57
C ALA A 47 -10.43 8.58 -2.73
N GLY A 48 -10.71 9.32 -3.81
CA GLY A 48 -12.04 9.85 -4.09
C GLY A 48 -13.08 8.76 -4.36
N GLU A 49 -12.72 7.76 -5.16
CA GLU A 49 -13.60 6.63 -5.51
C GLU A 49 -13.87 5.71 -4.32
N ILE A 50 -12.90 5.55 -3.42
CA ILE A 50 -13.05 4.79 -2.17
C ILE A 50 -13.96 5.56 -1.18
N GLY A 51 -14.16 6.87 -1.39
CA GLY A 51 -14.99 7.72 -0.54
C GLY A 51 -14.21 8.52 0.52
N PHE A 52 -12.87 8.53 0.45
CA PHE A 52 -12.06 9.41 1.29
C PHE A 52 -12.17 10.86 0.79
N LYS A 53 -12.69 11.74 1.64
CA LYS A 53 -12.75 13.19 1.38
C LYS A 53 -11.68 13.91 2.19
N LYS A 54 -10.97 14.84 1.56
CA LYS A 54 -10.06 15.75 2.27
C LYS A 54 -10.90 16.78 3.01
N VAL A 55 -11.03 16.63 4.31
CA VAL A 55 -11.64 17.66 5.18
C VAL A 55 -10.62 18.78 5.39
N PHE A 56 -10.89 19.95 4.82
CA PHE A 56 -10.19 21.17 5.22
C PHE A 56 -10.91 21.72 6.44
N LEU A 57 -10.46 21.34 7.64
CA LEU A 57 -10.67 22.18 8.82
C LEU A 57 -9.75 23.38 8.65
N ILE A 58 -10.19 24.34 7.86
CA ILE A 58 -9.64 25.68 7.89
C ILE A 58 -9.70 26.15 9.35
N CYS A 59 -8.60 26.72 9.83
CA CYS A 59 -8.67 27.78 10.83
C CYS A 59 -9.70 28.80 10.32
N LEU A 60 -10.94 28.68 10.76
CA LEU A 60 -11.83 29.83 10.94
C LEU A 60 -11.42 30.51 12.25
N SER A 61 -10.17 30.95 12.32
CA SER A 61 -9.80 32.08 13.16
C SER A 61 -9.65 33.24 12.20
N ASN A 62 -10.73 34.03 12.10
CA ASN A 62 -10.77 35.31 11.40
C ASN A 62 -9.50 36.13 11.72
N GLY A 63 -8.92 36.73 10.69
CA GLY A 63 -7.81 37.67 10.74
C GLY A 63 -7.59 38.24 9.35
#